data_AF-A0A4R8DT77-F1
#
_entry.id   AF-A0A4R8DT77-F1
#
_cell.length_a   1.000
_cell.length_b   1.000
_cell.length_c   1.000
_cell.angle_alpha   90.00
_cell.angle_beta   90.00
_cell.angle_gamma   90.00
#
_symmetry.space_group_name_H-M   'P 1'
#
loop_
_entity.id
_entity.type
_entity.pdbx_description
1 polymer ?
#
loop_
_entity_poly.entity_id
_entity_poly.type
_entity_poly.pdbx_seq_one_letter_code
_entity_poly.pdbx_strand_id
1 'polypeptide(L)'
;MTPALALEYISRRMSELCSEDYHLRFRHLRLKPGEQRTILAHTTLFFLTDPPTDARVESDIGLFDESELGASELQYEHKGTILVTNYSIFSNHVRFIQVIPKR
;
A
#
# COMPACT_ATOMS: atom_id res chain seq x y z
N MET A 1 3.87 -6.23 -6.53
CA MET A 1 4.90 -5.29 -7.01
C MET A 1 6.18 -5.47 -6.19
N THR A 2 7.35 -5.48 -6.84
CA THR A 2 8.67 -5.53 -6.14
C THR A 2 9.09 -4.14 -5.65
N PRO A 3 9.94 -4.01 -4.62
CA PRO A 3 10.44 -2.71 -4.16
C PRO A 3 11.17 -1.91 -5.24
N ALA A 4 11.94 -2.56 -6.11
CA ALA A 4 12.65 -1.89 -7.20
C ALA A 4 11.67 -1.27 -8.22
N LEU A 5 10.65 -2.03 -8.64
CA LEU A 5 9.60 -1.53 -9.53
C LEU A 5 8.82 -0.39 -8.87
N ALA A 6 8.54 -0.49 -7.57
CA ALA A 6 7.86 0.56 -6.82
C ALA A 6 8.66 1.87 -6.81
N LEU A 7 9.98 1.81 -6.60
CA LEU A 7 10.83 3.02 -6.62
C LEU A 7 10.85 3.70 -8.00
N GLU A 8 10.92 2.92 -9.08
CA GLU A 8 10.85 3.46 -10.44
C GLU A 8 9.48 4.10 -10.73
N TYR A 9 8.40 3.41 -10.34
CA TYR A 9 7.04 3.92 -10.50
C TYR A 9 6.81 5.21 -9.71
N ILE A 10 7.24 5.26 -8.44
CA ILE A 10 7.08 6.42 -7.56
C ILE A 10 7.71 7.67 -8.17
N SER A 11 8.92 7.57 -8.73
CA SER A 11 9.60 8.70 -9.35
C SER A 11 8.75 9.34 -10.46
N ARG A 12 8.21 8.51 -11.36
CA ARG A 12 7.33 8.95 -12.45
C ARG A 12 6.02 9.52 -11.91
N ARG A 13 5.43 8.83 -10.94
CA ARG A 13 4.15 9.21 -10.33
C ARG A 13 4.22 10.56 -9.62
N MET A 14 5.31 10.83 -8.91
CA MET A 14 5.51 12.09 -8.22
C MET A 14 5.77 13.25 -9.19
N SER A 15 6.42 12.99 -10.31
CA SER A 15 6.53 13.93 -11.43
C SER A 15 5.16 14.29 -12.02
N GLU A 16 4.30 13.29 -12.27
CA GLU A 16 2.92 13.49 -12.75
C GLU A 16 2.06 14.32 -11.76
N LEU A 17 2.33 14.17 -10.47
CA LEU A 17 1.66 14.92 -9.40
C LEU A 17 2.31 16.29 -9.11
N CYS A 18 3.28 16.71 -9.93
CA CYS A 18 4.05 17.94 -9.78
C CYS A 18 4.69 18.10 -8.38
N SER A 19 5.15 17.00 -7.79
CA SER A 19 5.75 16.98 -6.45
C SER A 19 7.16 16.40 -6.52
N GLU A 20 8.13 17.23 -6.89
CA GLU A 20 9.52 16.80 -7.05
C GLU A 20 10.24 16.55 -5.71
N ASP A 21 9.76 17.14 -4.62
CA ASP A 21 10.36 16.96 -3.30
C ASP A 21 9.49 16.10 -2.38
N TYR A 22 10.04 14.96 -1.96
CA TYR A 22 9.36 14.02 -1.09
C TYR A 22 10.36 13.17 -0.30
N HIS A 23 9.89 12.59 0.79
CA HIS A 23 10.60 11.57 1.55
C HIS A 23 9.98 10.20 1.30
N LEU A 24 10.85 9.20 1.18
CA LEU A 24 10.46 7.80 1.17
C LEU A 24 10.64 7.22 2.56
N ARG A 25 9.65 6.45 3.01
CA ARG A 25 9.72 5.70 4.26
C ARG A 25 9.26 4.27 4.02
N PHE A 26 10.13 3.31 4.28
CA PHE A 26 9.72 1.92 4.31
C PHE A 26 8.86 1.65 5.55
N ARG A 27 7.75 0.94 5.37
CA ARG A 27 6.78 0.59 6.41
C ARG A 27 6.61 -0.92 6.40
N HIS A 28 6.83 -1.56 7.54
CA HIS A 28 6.61 -2.99 7.71
C HIS A 28 5.58 -3.23 8.81
N LEU A 29 4.41 -3.71 8.43
CA LEU A 29 3.33 -4.02 9.34
C LEU A 29 3.31 -5.52 9.60
N ARG A 30 3.51 -5.91 10.85
CA ARG A 30 3.13 -7.24 11.32
C ARG A 30 1.68 -7.20 11.79
N LEU A 31 0.86 -8.08 11.23
CA LEU A 31 -0.54 -8.26 11.57
C LEU A 31 -0.71 -9.60 12.30
N LYS A 32 -1.47 -9.61 13.39
CA LYS A 32 -1.90 -10.83 14.05
C LYS A 32 -2.92 -11.59 13.19
N PRO A 33 -3.17 -12.88 13.46
CA PRO A 33 -4.26 -13.62 12.82
C PRO A 33 -5.58 -12.85 12.91
N GLY A 34 -6.28 -12.69 11.79
CA GLY A 34 -7.56 -11.97 11.72
C GLY A 34 -7.49 -10.47 12.05
N GLU A 35 -6.29 -9.88 12.21
CA GLU A 35 -6.17 -8.46 12.57
C GLU A 35 -6.61 -7.55 11.42
N GLN A 36 -7.37 -6.53 11.77
CA GLN A 36 -7.68 -5.40 10.92
C GLN A 36 -6.98 -4.15 11.49
N ARG A 37 -6.25 -3.42 10.63
CA ARG A 37 -5.50 -2.23 11.01
C ARG A 37 -5.82 -1.08 10.06
N THR A 38 -6.16 0.07 10.63
CA THR A 38 -6.40 1.30 9.87
C THR A 38 -5.16 2.20 9.90
N ILE A 39 -4.83 2.80 8.75
CA ILE A 39 -3.75 3.77 8.58
C ILE A 39 -4.35 5.03 7.97
N LEU A 40 -4.18 6.17 8.65
CA LEU A 40 -4.57 7.48 8.12
C LEU A 40 -3.41 8.03 7.29
N ALA A 41 -3.52 7.93 5.96
CA ALA A 41 -2.47 8.33 5.03
C ALA A 41 -2.56 9.79 4.59
N HIS A 42 -3.72 10.45 4.76
CA HIS A 42 -3.95 11.86 4.39
C HIS A 42 -3.42 12.20 2.97
N THR A 43 -2.40 13.05 2.88
CA THR A 43 -1.77 13.50 1.62
C THR A 43 -0.63 12.59 1.14
N THR A 44 -0.26 11.58 1.94
CA THR A 44 0.83 10.66 1.62
C THR A 44 0.32 9.48 0.79
N LEU A 45 1.17 8.96 -0.08
CA LEU A 45 0.89 7.76 -0.87
C LEU A 45 1.54 6.54 -0.23
N PHE A 46 0.91 5.39 -0.38
CA PHE A 46 1.44 4.10 0.05
C PHE A 46 1.47 3.16 -1.15
N PHE A 47 2.64 2.58 -1.40
CA PHE A 47 2.85 1.60 -2.46
C PHE A 47 3.06 0.23 -1.83
N LEU A 48 2.14 -0.70 -2.06
CA LEU A 48 2.20 -2.07 -1.55
C LEU A 48 3.34 -2.82 -2.26
N THR A 49 4.28 -3.35 -1.49
CA THR A 49 5.44 -4.10 -2.01
C THR A 49 5.47 -5.49 -1.41
N ASP A 50 5.85 -6.48 -2.21
CA ASP A 50 5.89 -7.89 -1.81
C ASP A 50 4.57 -8.30 -1.14
N PRO A 51 3.44 -8.17 -1.86
CA PRO A 51 2.11 -8.39 -1.29
C PRO A 51 1.99 -9.83 -0.76
N PRO A 52 1.43 -10.02 0.44
CA PRO A 52 1.08 -11.36 0.88
C PRO A 52 -0.23 -11.82 0.20
N THR A 53 -0.35 -13.13 0.00
CA THR A 53 -1.53 -13.76 -0.63
C THR A 53 -2.78 -13.67 0.25
N ASP A 54 -2.61 -13.65 1.57
CA ASP A 54 -3.70 -13.77 2.55
C ASP A 54 -4.01 -12.42 3.24
N ALA A 55 -3.92 -11.31 2.51
CA ALA A 55 -4.29 -10.01 3.03
C ALA A 55 -5.06 -9.17 2.02
N ARG A 56 -5.97 -8.35 2.56
CA ARG A 56 -6.65 -7.29 1.83
C ARG A 56 -6.09 -5.94 2.24
N VAL A 57 -5.80 -5.10 1.25
CA VAL A 57 -5.46 -3.69 1.43
C VAL A 57 -6.47 -2.87 0.64
N GLU A 58 -7.29 -2.12 1.36
CA GLU A 58 -8.33 -1.28 0.78
C GLU A 58 -8.09 0.17 1.15
N SER A 59 -8.43 1.09 0.25
CA SER A 59 -8.25 2.52 0.44
C SER A 59 -9.26 3.31 -0.39
N ASP A 60 -9.32 4.61 -0.15
CA ASP A 60 -10.20 5.54 -0.87
C ASP A 60 -10.06 5.48 -2.40
N ILE A 61 -8.92 4.99 -2.92
CA ILE A 61 -8.60 5.00 -4.36
C ILE A 61 -8.37 3.60 -4.96
N GLY A 62 -8.42 2.53 -4.17
CA GLY A 62 -8.01 1.24 -4.68
C GLY A 62 -8.04 0.09 -3.67
N LEU A 63 -8.09 -1.11 -4.23
CA LEU A 63 -8.18 -2.39 -3.54
C LEU A 63 -7.10 -3.36 -4.05
N PHE A 64 -6.41 -4.01 -3.14
CA PHE A 64 -5.58 -5.19 -3.38
C PHE A 64 -6.09 -6.35 -2.54
N ASP A 65 -6.42 -7.47 -3.18
CA ASP A 65 -6.78 -8.74 -2.56
C ASP A 65 -6.71 -9.83 -3.64
N GLU A 66 -5.76 -10.76 -3.54
CA GLU A 66 -5.62 -11.82 -4.56
C GLU A 66 -6.79 -12.81 -4.56
N SER A 67 -7.58 -12.84 -3.48
CA SER A 67 -8.78 -13.66 -3.39
C SER A 67 -10.02 -12.97 -3.95
N GLU A 68 -9.94 -11.67 -4.25
CA GLU A 68 -11.04 -10.90 -4.81
C GLU A 68 -11.27 -11.26 -6.29
N LEU A 69 -12.48 -11.71 -6.59
CA LEU A 69 -12.87 -12.15 -7.94
C LEU A 69 -13.63 -11.07 -8.73
N GLY A 70 -14.16 -10.05 -8.03
CA GLY A 70 -14.95 -8.98 -8.65
C GLY A 70 -14.13 -7.81 -9.19
N ALA A 71 -12.87 -7.66 -8.76
CA ALA A 71 -12.01 -6.56 -9.19
C ALA A 71 -11.41 -6.82 -10.57
N SER A 72 -11.58 -5.88 -11.50
CA SER A 72 -10.94 -5.95 -12.82
C SER A 72 -9.43 -5.65 -12.77
N GLU A 73 -8.97 -4.97 -11.72
CA GLU A 73 -7.57 -4.64 -11.49
C GLU A 73 -7.28 -4.55 -9.99
N LEU A 74 -6.17 -5.14 -9.56
CA LEU A 74 -5.66 -5.01 -8.20
C LEU A 74 -4.74 -3.80 -8.10
N GLN A 75 -5.05 -2.88 -7.20
CA GLN A 75 -4.35 -1.62 -7.03
C GLN A 75 -3.22 -1.75 -6.01
N TYR A 76 -2.02 -1.31 -6.39
CA TYR A 76 -0.86 -1.29 -5.49
C TYR A 76 -0.57 0.09 -4.90
N GLU A 77 -1.16 1.15 -5.47
CA GLU A 77 -1.12 2.53 -4.96
C GLU A 77 -2.35 2.77 -4.07
N HIS A 78 -2.11 3.27 -2.86
CA HIS A 78 -3.14 3.55 -1.88
C HIS A 78 -2.97 4.96 -1.29
N LYS A 79 -4.08 5.60 -0.95
CA LYS A 79 -4.14 6.95 -0.37
C LYS A 79 -5.38 7.08 0.52
N GLY A 80 -5.38 8.06 1.42
CA GLY A 80 -6.54 8.39 2.24
C GLY A 80 -6.64 7.49 3.46
N THR A 81 -7.77 6.81 3.67
CA THR A 81 -7.92 5.84 4.76
C THR A 81 -7.58 4.45 4.25
N ILE A 82 -6.46 3.88 4.72
CA ILE A 82 -6.03 2.55 4.29
C ILE A 82 -6.42 1.53 5.35
N LEU A 83 -7.22 0.55 4.95
CA LEU A 83 -7.65 -0.57 5.75
C LEU A 83 -6.89 -1.82 5.34
N VAL A 84 -6.11 -2.39 6.27
CA VAL A 84 -5.35 -3.62 6.04
C VAL A 84 -5.94 -4.73 6.88
N THR A 85 -6.35 -5.83 6.25
CA THR A 85 -6.97 -6.99 6.90
C THR A 85 -6.13 -8.23 6.62
N ASN A 86 -5.76 -8.96 7.67
CA ASN A 86 -5.13 -10.27 7.54
C ASN A 86 -6.20 -11.38 7.59
N TYR A 87 -6.37 -12.11 6.48
CA TYR A 87 -7.30 -13.24 6.41
C TYR A 87 -6.70 -14.55 6.93
N SER A 88 -5.39 -14.59 7.12
CA SER A 88 -4.71 -15.79 7.60
C SER A 88 -4.97 -16.05 9.08
N ILE A 89 -4.97 -17.33 9.44
CA ILE A 89 -4.87 -17.79 10.84
C ILE A 89 -3.45 -17.64 11.41
N PHE A 90 -2.48 -17.27 10.58
CA PHE A 90 -1.10 -16.98 10.97
C PHE A 90 -0.82 -15.47 10.99
N SER A 91 0.31 -15.08 11.61
CA SER A 91 0.77 -13.69 11.51
C SER A 91 1.19 -13.39 10.07
N ASN A 92 0.85 -12.20 9.58
CA ASN A 92 1.16 -11.78 8.22
C ASN A 92 1.99 -10.48 8.23
N HIS A 93 2.74 -10.27 7.15
CA HIS A 93 3.68 -9.17 6.99
C HIS A 93 3.33 -8.37 5.74
N VAL A 94 2.71 -7.21 5.93
CA VAL A 94 2.36 -6.27 4.86
C VAL A 94 3.41 -5.16 4.82
N ARG A 95 4.01 -4.93 3.65
CA ARG A 95 5.09 -3.95 3.47
C ARG A 95 4.65 -2.87 2.50
N PHE A 96 4.99 -1.62 2.83
CA PHE A 96 4.75 -0.49 1.96
C PHE A 96 6.00 0.36 1.80
N ILE A 97 6.10 1.04 0.67
CA ILE A 97 6.87 2.28 0.57
C ILE A 97 5.88 3.43 0.72
N GLN A 98 6.05 4.21 1.79
CA GLN A 98 5.28 5.44 2.01
C GLN A 98 6.01 6.61 1.34
N VAL A 99 5.30 7.38 0.54
CA VAL A 99 5.78 8.62 -0.08
C VAL A 99 5.15 9.79 0.62
N ILE A 100 5.98 10.63 1.22
CA ILE A 100 5.58 11.77 2.03
C ILE A 100 6.01 13.04 1.28
N PRO A 101 5.09 13.74 0.59
CA PRO A 101 5.40 15.00 -0.08
C PRO A 101 5.94 16.03 0.93
N LYS A 102 7.00 16.74 0.58
CA LYS A 102 7.45 17.91 1.34
C LYS A 102 6.66 19.11 0.83
N ARG A 103 5.49 19.34 1.40
CA ARG A 103 4.78 20.62 1.28
C ARG A 103 4.95 21.40 2.56
#